data_AF-A0A7L4QW96-F1
#
_entry.id   AF-A0A7L4QW96-F1
#
_cell.length_a   1.000
_cell.length_b   1.000
_cell.length_c   1.000
_cell.angle_alpha   90.00
_cell.angle_beta   90.00
_cell.angle_gamma   90.00
#
_symmetry.space_group_name_H-M   'P 1'
#
loop_
_entity.id
_entity.type
_entity.pdbx_description
1 polymer ?
#
loop_
_entity_poly.entity_id
_entity_poly.type
_entity_poly.pdbx_seq_one_letter_code
_entity_poly.pdbx_strand_id
1 'polypeptide(L)'
;EQRIEIIERRNHFNKDPQHFRRDFESEQEKLRTRIIKAKQLLGRITTTRENLRTIAQICVAFNVDGHRADIMIERTARTNAAYENRERITNEDIIEAAEMVLPHRMRKKPFEEEEFSAEQLRAVVNGTV
;
A
#
# COMPACT_ATOMS: atom_id res chain seq x y z
N GLU A 1 -4.04 -9.80 23.95
CA GLU A 1 -4.89 -10.71 23.14
C GLU A 1 -4.22 -11.14 21.84
N GLN A 2 -3.91 -10.25 20.88
CA GLN A 2 -3.24 -10.62 19.60
C GLN A 2 -1.96 -11.47 19.74
N ARG A 3 -1.10 -11.15 20.72
CA ARG A 3 0.12 -11.95 20.97
C ARG A 3 -0.19 -13.39 21.40
N ILE A 4 -1.25 -13.60 22.16
CA ILE A 4 -1.69 -14.93 22.63
C ILE A 4 -2.23 -15.71 21.42
N GLU A 5 -3.09 -15.08 20.61
CA GLU A 5 -3.66 -15.69 19.42
C GLU A 5 -2.59 -16.17 18.42
N ILE A 6 -1.52 -15.40 18.22
CA ILE A 6 -0.39 -15.82 17.36
C ILE A 6 0.25 -17.10 17.90
N ILE A 7 0.46 -17.19 19.22
CA ILE A 7 1.05 -18.37 19.86
C ILE A 7 0.12 -19.58 19.73
N GLU A 8 -1.19 -19.39 19.95
CA GLU A 8 -2.20 -20.44 19.81
C GLU A 8 -2.29 -20.96 18.38
N ARG A 9 -2.35 -20.07 17.37
CA ARG A 9 -2.36 -20.46 15.96
C ARG A 9 -1.10 -21.22 15.57
N ARG A 10 0.07 -20.78 16.04
CA ARG A 10 1.34 -21.49 15.83
C ARG A 10 1.31 -22.89 16.44
N ASN A 11 0.84 -23.02 17.68
CA ASN A 11 0.74 -24.31 18.36
C ASN A 11 -0.25 -25.24 17.66
N HIS A 12 -1.39 -24.72 17.19
CA HIS A 12 -2.36 -25.47 16.43
C HIS A 12 -1.75 -26.00 15.12
N PHE A 13 -1.06 -25.14 14.36
CA PHE A 13 -0.36 -25.55 13.15
C PHE A 13 0.71 -26.62 13.43
N ASN A 14 1.50 -26.48 14.51
CA ASN A 14 2.52 -27.47 14.88
C ASN A 14 1.92 -28.84 15.23
N LYS A 15 0.73 -28.87 15.83
CA LYS A 15 0.05 -30.10 16.24
C LYS A 15 -0.56 -30.85 15.05
N ASP A 16 -1.26 -30.13 14.17
CA ASP A 16 -1.83 -30.70 12.94
C ASP A 16 -1.83 -29.64 11.81
N PRO A 17 -0.78 -29.64 10.96
CA PRO A 17 -0.69 -28.70 9.86
C PRO A 17 -1.79 -28.86 8.80
N GLN A 18 -2.33 -30.07 8.63
CA GLN A 18 -3.33 -30.35 7.61
C GLN A 18 -4.71 -29.88 8.02
N HIS A 19 -5.08 -30.08 9.29
CA HIS A 19 -6.32 -29.53 9.84
C HIS A 19 -6.28 -28.00 9.86
N PHE A 20 -5.20 -27.40 10.39
CA PHE A 20 -5.05 -25.94 10.40
C PHE A 20 -5.21 -25.33 9.01
N ARG A 21 -4.60 -25.92 7.96
CA ARG A 21 -4.78 -25.41 6.59
C ARG A 21 -6.23 -25.50 6.12
N ARG A 22 -6.93 -26.60 6.42
CA ARG A 22 -8.35 -26.76 6.07
C ARG A 22 -9.23 -25.70 6.72
N ASP A 23 -8.91 -25.29 7.95
CA ASP A 23 -9.68 -24.26 8.66
C ASP A 23 -9.58 -22.87 8.00
N PHE A 24 -8.48 -22.60 7.29
CA PHE A 24 -8.25 -21.33 6.59
C PHE A 24 -8.48 -21.41 5.07
N GLU A 25 -8.86 -22.58 4.53
CA GLU A 25 -8.96 -22.79 3.07
C GLU A 25 -9.96 -21.82 2.41
N SER A 26 -11.08 -21.56 3.07
CA SER A 26 -12.10 -20.62 2.55
C SER A 26 -11.59 -19.19 2.44
N GLU A 27 -10.84 -18.69 3.44
CA GLU A 27 -10.23 -17.37 3.42
C GLU A 27 -9.10 -17.28 2.40
N GLN A 28 -8.30 -18.35 2.26
CA GLN A 28 -7.27 -18.44 1.25
C GLN A 28 -7.85 -18.40 -0.17
N GLU A 29 -8.99 -19.08 -0.41
CA GLU A 29 -9.63 -19.05 -1.72
C GLU A 29 -10.25 -17.69 -2.04
N LYS A 30 -10.85 -17.01 -1.04
CA LYS A 30 -11.30 -15.62 -1.18
C LYS A 30 -10.14 -14.70 -1.58
N LEU A 31 -9.01 -14.79 -0.89
CA LEU A 31 -7.81 -14.00 -1.21
C LEU A 31 -7.25 -14.33 -2.60
N ARG A 32 -7.17 -15.61 -2.95
CA ARG A 32 -6.71 -16.08 -4.28
C ARG A 32 -7.59 -15.50 -5.39
N THR A 33 -8.90 -15.65 -5.27
CA THR A 33 -9.87 -15.12 -6.22
C THR A 33 -9.73 -13.61 -6.36
N ARG A 34 -9.57 -12.90 -5.24
CA ARG A 34 -9.36 -11.45 -5.22
C ARG A 34 -8.10 -11.03 -6.00
N ILE A 35 -6.96 -11.69 -5.76
CA ILE A 35 -5.70 -11.41 -6.47
C ILE A 35 -5.83 -11.68 -7.97
N ILE A 36 -6.47 -12.77 -8.37
CA ILE A 36 -6.67 -13.11 -9.79
C ILE A 36 -7.49 -12.03 -10.50
N LYS A 37 -8.61 -11.60 -9.89
CA LYS A 37 -9.45 -10.51 -10.42
C LYS A 37 -8.66 -9.20 -10.53
N ALA A 38 -7.89 -8.85 -9.50
CA ALA A 38 -7.06 -7.65 -9.49
C ALA A 38 -6.05 -7.64 -10.65
N LYS A 39 -5.37 -8.77 -10.89
CA LYS A 39 -4.44 -8.92 -12.02
C LYS A 39 -5.11 -8.70 -13.37
N GLN A 40 -6.35 -9.17 -13.54
CA GLN A 40 -7.13 -8.98 -14.77
C GLN A 40 -7.57 -7.52 -14.95
N LEU A 41 -7.92 -6.84 -13.85
CA LEU A 41 -8.37 -5.44 -13.86
C LEU A 41 -7.23 -4.42 -13.99
N LEU A 42 -6.00 -4.74 -13.55
CA LEU A 42 -4.89 -3.80 -13.45
C LEU A 42 -4.61 -3.01 -14.75
N GLY A 43 -4.70 -3.68 -15.90
CA GLY A 43 -4.50 -3.06 -17.21
C GLY A 43 -5.57 -2.02 -17.59
N ARG A 44 -6.73 -2.05 -16.93
CA ARG A 44 -7.86 -1.14 -17.15
C ARG A 44 -7.89 0.05 -16.19
N ILE A 45 -7.11 0.01 -15.12
CA ILE A 45 -7.08 1.11 -14.14
C ILE A 45 -6.48 2.36 -14.78
N THR A 46 -7.25 3.44 -14.75
CA THR A 46 -6.83 4.74 -15.29
C THR A 46 -6.28 5.65 -14.19
N THR A 47 -5.17 6.33 -14.49
CA THR A 47 -4.58 7.40 -13.66
C THR A 47 -4.85 8.73 -14.35
N THR A 48 -5.48 9.68 -13.67
CA THR A 48 -5.76 11.01 -14.23
C THR A 48 -4.55 11.95 -14.07
N ARG A 49 -4.53 13.05 -14.84
CA ARG A 49 -3.51 14.11 -14.64
C ARG A 49 -3.53 14.74 -13.26
N GLU A 50 -4.70 14.80 -12.63
CA GLU A 50 -4.84 15.31 -11.27
C GLU A 50 -4.16 14.37 -10.28
N ASN A 51 -4.36 13.06 -10.41
CA ASN A 51 -3.67 12.09 -9.57
C ASN A 51 -2.14 12.17 -9.73
N LEU A 52 -1.64 12.30 -10.96
CA LEU A 52 -0.21 12.48 -11.20
C LEU A 52 0.33 13.77 -10.56
N ARG A 53 -0.46 14.85 -10.58
CA ARG A 53 -0.10 16.10 -9.90
C ARG A 53 0.01 15.91 -8.40
N THR A 54 -0.97 15.25 -7.78
CA THR A 54 -0.96 14.94 -6.34
C THR A 54 0.27 14.10 -5.98
N ILE A 55 0.57 13.05 -6.76
CA ILE A 55 1.76 12.21 -6.54
C ILE A 55 3.05 13.04 -6.61
N ALA A 56 3.20 13.89 -7.62
CA ALA A 56 4.37 14.75 -7.75
C ALA A 56 4.50 15.75 -6.59
N GLN A 57 3.38 16.35 -6.15
CA GLN A 57 3.35 17.25 -4.99
C GLN A 57 3.81 16.54 -3.71
N ILE A 58 3.37 15.30 -3.49
CA ILE A 58 3.84 14.48 -2.37
C ILE A 58 5.35 14.25 -2.47
N CYS A 59 5.87 13.74 -3.60
CA CYS A 59 7.29 13.44 -3.74
C CYS A 59 8.19 14.68 -3.51
N VAL A 60 7.73 15.85 -3.97
CA VAL A 60 8.41 17.13 -3.73
C VAL A 60 8.36 17.52 -2.26
N ALA A 61 7.19 17.44 -1.62
CA ALA A 61 7.02 17.79 -0.21
C ALA A 61 7.85 16.91 0.74
N PHE A 62 8.17 15.69 0.31
CA PHE A 62 8.98 14.72 1.07
C PHE A 62 10.44 14.64 0.61
N ASN A 63 10.94 15.64 -0.15
CA ASN A 63 12.34 15.76 -0.56
C ASN A 63 12.92 14.50 -1.22
N VAL A 64 12.10 13.78 -2.01
CA VAL A 64 12.55 12.56 -2.69
C VAL A 64 13.30 12.92 -3.97
N ASP A 65 14.43 12.27 -4.20
CA ASP A 65 15.24 12.47 -5.40
C ASP A 65 14.80 11.57 -6.56
N GLY A 66 14.73 12.17 -7.76
CA GLY A 66 14.34 11.54 -9.01
C GLY A 66 12.89 11.04 -9.06
N HIS A 67 12.52 10.47 -10.21
CA HIS A 67 11.12 10.09 -10.50
C HIS A 67 10.72 8.69 -10.03
N ARG A 68 11.59 8.00 -9.30
CA ARG A 68 11.35 6.60 -8.93
C ARG A 68 10.25 6.47 -7.90
N ALA A 69 10.12 7.43 -6.97
CA ALA A 69 9.01 7.41 -6.03
C ALA A 69 7.68 7.66 -6.73
N ASP A 70 7.61 8.63 -7.63
CA ASP A 70 6.38 8.94 -8.38
C ASP A 70 5.85 7.71 -9.12
N ILE A 71 6.72 7.03 -9.87
CA ILE A 71 6.37 5.83 -10.64
C ILE A 71 5.92 4.70 -9.72
N MET A 72 6.56 4.52 -8.56
CA MET A 72 6.20 3.45 -7.63
C MET A 72 4.90 3.74 -6.91
N ILE A 73 4.65 5.00 -6.49
CA ILE A 73 3.38 5.40 -5.88
C ILE A 73 2.23 5.19 -6.86
N GLU A 74 2.39 5.63 -8.11
CA GLU A 74 1.37 5.45 -9.15
C GLU A 74 1.02 3.98 -9.38
N ARG A 75 2.04 3.13 -9.52
CA ARG A 75 1.86 1.69 -9.74
C ARG A 75 1.21 1.00 -8.54
N THR A 76 1.62 1.35 -7.32
CA THR A 76 1.06 0.79 -6.10
C THR A 76 -0.39 1.23 -5.93
N ALA A 77 -0.70 2.52 -6.13
CA ALA A 77 -2.08 3.04 -6.05
C ALA A 77 -3.01 2.36 -7.07
N ARG A 78 -2.54 2.17 -8.32
CA ARG A 78 -3.29 1.41 -9.33
C ARG A 78 -3.51 -0.04 -8.94
N THR A 79 -2.49 -0.67 -8.35
CA THR A 79 -2.58 -2.06 -7.88
C THR A 79 -3.60 -2.18 -6.74
N ASN A 80 -3.60 -1.22 -5.81
CA ASN A 80 -4.57 -1.18 -4.72
C ASN A 80 -6.00 -1.00 -5.23
N ALA A 81 -6.22 -0.06 -6.16
CA ALA A 81 -7.52 0.13 -6.79
C ALA A 81 -8.02 -1.15 -7.48
N ALA A 82 -7.16 -1.85 -8.22
CA ALA A 82 -7.51 -3.14 -8.83
C ALA A 82 -7.79 -4.22 -7.77
N TYR A 83 -7.01 -4.26 -6.70
CA TYR A 83 -7.18 -5.19 -5.58
C TYR A 83 -8.48 -4.95 -4.80
N GLU A 84 -8.92 -3.71 -4.71
CA GLU A 84 -10.23 -3.29 -4.18
C GLU A 84 -11.37 -3.38 -5.23
N ASN A 85 -11.12 -4.00 -6.38
CA ASN A 85 -12.10 -4.22 -7.45
C ASN A 85 -12.75 -2.91 -7.95
N ARG A 86 -11.96 -1.83 -8.02
CA ARG A 86 -12.33 -0.54 -8.62
C ARG A 86 -11.68 -0.39 -9.99
N GLU A 87 -12.13 0.60 -10.76
CA GLU A 87 -11.55 0.94 -12.08
C GLU A 87 -10.73 2.23 -12.09
N ARG A 88 -10.72 2.96 -10.97
CA ARG A 88 -10.06 4.26 -10.82
C ARG A 88 -9.39 4.35 -9.45
N ILE A 89 -8.23 5.00 -9.42
CA ILE A 89 -7.51 5.31 -8.19
C ILE A 89 -8.21 6.43 -7.42
N THR A 90 -8.12 6.38 -6.10
CA THR A 90 -8.58 7.42 -5.18
C THR A 90 -7.39 8.09 -4.49
N ASN A 91 -7.66 9.18 -3.76
CA ASN A 91 -6.63 9.81 -2.92
C ASN A 91 -6.14 8.87 -1.81
N GLU A 92 -7.01 8.00 -1.26
CA GLU A 92 -6.60 7.03 -0.24
C GLU A 92 -5.63 5.99 -0.81
N ASP A 93 -5.81 5.56 -2.07
CA ASP A 93 -4.83 4.68 -2.74
C ASP A 93 -3.45 5.33 -2.86
N ILE A 94 -3.43 6.64 -3.14
CA ILE A 94 -2.19 7.41 -3.27
C ILE A 94 -1.52 7.55 -1.90
N ILE A 95 -2.29 7.80 -0.84
CA ILE A 95 -1.80 7.89 0.54
C ILE A 95 -1.18 6.56 0.97
N GLU A 96 -1.92 5.46 0.84
CA GLU A 96 -1.44 4.12 1.23
C GLU A 96 -0.19 3.72 0.45
N ALA A 97 -0.16 4.01 -0.86
CA ALA A 97 1.03 3.79 -1.68
C ALA A 97 2.23 4.64 -1.22
N ALA A 98 2.01 5.91 -0.88
CA ALA A 98 3.05 6.82 -0.43
C ALA A 98 3.61 6.42 0.94
N GLU A 99 2.78 5.98 1.89
CA GLU A 99 3.20 5.47 3.20
C GLU A 99 4.18 4.28 3.06
N MET A 100 3.97 3.42 2.06
CA MET A 100 4.88 2.29 1.79
C MET A 100 6.16 2.72 1.06
N VAL A 101 6.07 3.68 0.14
CA VAL A 101 7.15 4.04 -0.80
C VAL A 101 8.12 5.08 -0.23
N LEU A 102 7.65 6.05 0.54
CA LEU A 102 8.44 7.23 0.92
C LEU A 102 9.48 6.98 2.02
N PRO A 103 9.20 6.25 3.13
CA PRO A 103 10.10 6.22 4.29
C PRO A 103 11.55 5.81 3.98
N HIS A 104 11.74 4.95 2.98
CA HIS A 104 13.05 4.45 2.55
C HIS A 104 13.65 5.20 1.35
N ARG A 105 12.94 6.22 0.84
CA ARG A 105 13.36 7.06 -0.30
C ARG A 105 13.58 8.52 0.09
N MET A 106 13.09 8.94 1.25
CA MET A 106 13.37 10.25 1.82
C MET A 106 14.88 10.42 2.07
N ARG A 107 15.38 11.62 1.76
CA ARG A 107 16.79 11.94 1.88
C ARG A 107 17.13 12.24 3.34
N LYS A 108 17.83 11.33 4.01
CA LYS A 108 18.41 11.63 5.31
C LYS A 108 19.70 12.43 5.13
N LYS A 109 19.74 13.69 5.59
CA LYS A 109 21.03 14.37 5.76
C LYS A 109 21.77 13.74 6.95
N PRO A 110 23.11 13.75 6.96
CA PRO A 110 23.86 13.37 8.15
C PRO A 110 23.35 14.20 9.34
N PHE A 111 22.98 13.53 10.43
CA PHE A 111 22.49 14.13 11.68
C PHE A 111 21.08 14.77 11.64
N GLU A 112 20.31 14.58 10.56
CA GLU A 112 18.88 14.92 10.53
C GLU A 112 18.01 13.67 10.66
N GLU A 113 17.09 13.68 11.63
CA GLU A 113 15.96 12.74 11.71
C GLU A 113 14.80 13.31 10.88
N GLU A 114 14.91 13.30 9.54
CA GLU A 114 13.72 13.46 8.71
C GLU A 114 12.85 12.20 8.87
N GLU A 115 11.89 12.27 9.78
CA GLU A 115 10.89 11.23 9.99
C GLU A 115 9.72 11.38 9.02
N PHE A 116 9.23 10.24 8.53
CA PHE A 116 8.02 10.20 7.72
C PHE A 116 6.81 10.61 8.58
N SER A 117 6.06 11.62 8.13
CA SER A 117 4.82 12.06 8.77
C SER A 117 3.59 11.71 7.92
N ALA A 118 2.76 10.79 8.42
CA ALA A 118 1.48 10.46 7.79
C ALA A 118 0.50 11.65 7.82
N GLU A 119 0.59 12.51 8.82
CA GLU A 119 -0.23 13.73 8.93
C GLU A 119 0.14 14.74 7.83
N GLN A 120 1.43 14.99 7.63
CA GLN A 120 1.92 15.84 6.53
C GLN A 120 1.49 15.28 5.18
N LEU A 121 1.60 13.96 4.98
CA LEU A 121 1.15 13.30 3.75
C LEU A 121 -0.33 13.59 3.47
N ARG A 122 -1.20 13.39 4.46
CA ARG A 122 -2.63 13.67 4.34
C ARG A 122 -2.90 15.16 4.09
N ALA A 123 -2.14 16.05 4.73
CA ALA A 123 -2.27 17.49 4.51
C ALA A 123 -1.94 17.89 3.06
N VAL A 124 -0.87 17.32 2.47
CA VAL A 124 -0.50 17.56 1.06
C VAL A 124 -1.61 17.08 0.12
N VAL A 125 -2.16 15.89 0.37
CA VAL A 125 -3.23 15.31 -0.47
C VAL A 125 -4.54 16.09 -0.38
N ASN A 126 -4.85 16.65 0.79
CA ASN A 126 -6.05 17.47 1.00
C ASN A 126 -5.91 18.91 0.51
N GLY A 127 -4.73 19.31 0.00
CA GLY A 127 -4.47 20.68 -0.46
C GLY A 127 -4.42 21.71 0.66
N THR A 128 -4.09 21.28 1.88
CA THR A 128 -4.01 22.13 3.09
C THR A 128 -2.58 22.58 3.41
N VAL A 129 -1.63 22.38 2.48
CA VAL A 129 -0.21 22.73 2.59
C VAL A 129 0.14 23.79 1.56
#